data_AF-A0A5E4N6H6-F1
#
_entry.id   AF-A0A5E4N6H6-F1
#
_cell.length_a   1.000
_cell.length_b   1.000
_cell.length_c   1.000
_cell.angle_alpha   90.00
_cell.angle_beta   90.00
_cell.angle_gamma   90.00
#
_symmetry.space_group_name_H-M   'P 1'
#
loop_
_entity.id
_entity.type
_entity.pdbx_description
1 polymer ?
#
loop_
_entity_poly.entity_id
_entity_poly.type
_entity_poly.pdbx_seq_one_letter_code
_entity_poly.pdbx_strand_id
1 'polypeptide(L)'
;MSQILNITLITLKVTIGAMVKECPHCHALKFKNEPAGICCASGKVQLPVIETSPEPMNGLLIDTDPDSNLFLKSIHTFNLCFQMTSFGATQIVNNNATNG
;
A
#
# COMPACT_ATOMS: atom_id res chain seq x y z
N MET A 1 -18.70 36.56 20.00
CA MET A 1 -18.23 35.17 19.78
C MET A 1 -17.89 34.97 18.30
N SER A 2 -17.02 35.84 17.74
CA SER A 2 -16.90 36.07 16.29
C SER A 2 -15.50 35.72 15.74
N GLN A 3 -14.93 34.57 16.13
CA GLN A 3 -13.60 34.14 15.65
C GLN A 3 -13.57 32.70 15.10
N ILE A 4 -14.65 32.23 14.46
CA ILE A 4 -14.64 30.90 13.78
C ILE A 4 -14.53 31.07 12.25
N LEU A 5 -13.94 32.17 11.77
CA LEU A 5 -13.79 32.46 10.33
C LEU A 5 -12.43 32.05 9.74
N ASN A 6 -11.61 31.20 10.38
CA ASN A 6 -10.24 30.93 9.89
C ASN A 6 -9.81 29.45 9.96
N ILE A 7 -10.70 28.49 9.65
CA ILE A 7 -10.28 27.08 9.42
C ILE A 7 -10.33 26.70 7.93
N THR A 8 -10.87 27.57 7.08
CA THR A 8 -10.89 27.40 5.62
C THR A 8 -9.78 28.27 5.03
N LEU A 9 -8.56 27.74 4.77
CA LEU A 9 -7.58 28.22 3.76
C LEU A 9 -6.12 27.76 4.00
N ILE A 10 -5.89 26.50 4.41
CA ILE A 10 -4.57 25.88 4.17
C ILE A 10 -4.76 24.53 3.50
N THR A 11 -5.43 24.52 2.34
CA THR A 11 -5.13 23.52 1.32
C THR A 11 -3.77 23.88 0.71
N LEU A 12 -2.70 23.60 1.45
CA LEU A 12 -1.35 23.64 0.92
C LEU A 12 -1.29 22.59 -0.19
N LYS A 13 -1.48 23.02 -1.44
CA LYS A 13 -1.40 22.15 -2.61
C LYS A 13 0.06 21.80 -2.80
N VAL A 14 0.51 20.73 -2.13
CA VAL A 14 1.85 20.19 -2.27
C VAL A 14 1.93 19.51 -3.63
N THR A 15 2.75 20.05 -4.54
CA THR A 15 3.04 19.45 -5.84
C THR A 15 4.39 18.73 -5.77
N ILE A 16 4.36 17.40 -5.72
CA ILE A 16 5.57 16.56 -5.64
C ILE A 16 6.27 16.45 -7.01
N GLY A 17 5.51 16.59 -8.10
CA GLY A 17 5.99 16.48 -9.48
C GLY A 17 6.03 15.03 -9.98
N ALA A 18 6.44 14.83 -11.24
CA ALA A 18 6.61 13.49 -11.82
C ALA A 18 7.96 12.86 -11.42
N MET A 19 7.99 11.52 -11.34
CA MET A 19 9.23 10.76 -11.18
C MET A 19 9.89 10.61 -12.56
N VAL A 20 10.96 11.35 -12.81
CA VAL A 20 11.62 11.43 -14.12
C VAL A 20 13.12 11.18 -14.07
N LYS A 21 13.70 11.13 -12.87
CA LYS A 21 15.13 10.86 -12.68
C LYS A 21 15.31 9.40 -12.35
N GLU A 22 16.17 8.70 -13.07
CA GLU A 22 16.48 7.31 -12.78
C GLU A 22 17.69 7.20 -11.84
N CYS A 23 17.63 6.30 -10.87
CA CYS A 23 18.76 5.98 -10.01
C CYS A 23 19.81 5.15 -10.77
N PRO A 24 21.10 5.57 -10.81
CA PRO A 24 22.12 4.83 -11.55
C PRO A 24 22.50 3.48 -10.94
N HIS A 25 22.07 3.20 -9.70
CA HIS A 25 22.41 1.97 -8.98
C HIS A 25 21.32 0.91 -9.03
N CYS A 26 20.05 1.32 -8.88
CA CYS A 26 18.92 0.40 -8.79
C CYS A 26 17.83 0.63 -9.84
N HIS A 27 18.04 1.58 -10.76
CA HIS A 27 17.10 1.93 -11.84
C HIS A 27 15.71 2.42 -11.38
N ALA A 28 15.53 2.67 -10.07
CA ALA A 28 14.31 3.25 -9.55
C ALA A 28 14.11 4.69 -10.06
N LEU A 29 12.89 5.02 -10.46
CA LEU A 29 12.50 6.40 -10.79
C LEU A 29 12.35 7.22 -9.51
N LYS A 30 12.78 8.48 -9.58
CA LYS A 30 12.90 9.41 -8.45
C LYS A 30 12.25 10.74 -8.77
N PHE A 31 11.75 11.40 -7.73
CA PHE A 31 11.31 12.79 -7.83
C PHE A 31 12.51 13.74 -7.99
N LYS A 32 12.27 14.91 -8.60
CA LYS A 32 13.33 15.89 -8.89
C LYS A 32 14.16 16.28 -7.66
N ASN A 33 13.50 16.42 -6.51
CA ASN A 33 14.07 16.89 -5.24
C ASN A 33 14.23 15.77 -4.21
N GLU A 34 14.16 14.51 -4.64
CA GLU A 34 14.30 13.36 -3.74
C GLU A 34 15.76 13.18 -3.31
N PRO A 35 16.05 12.98 -2.01
CA PRO A 35 17.40 12.70 -1.53
C PRO A 35 18.02 11.46 -2.19
N ALA A 36 19.35 11.45 -2.35
CA ALA A 36 20.08 10.33 -2.98
C ALA A 36 19.78 8.97 -2.31
N GLY A 37 19.63 8.96 -0.98
CA GLY A 37 19.54 7.74 -0.18
C GLY A 37 18.19 7.03 -0.12
N ILE A 38 17.08 7.63 -0.57
CA ILE A 38 15.73 7.08 -0.39
C ILE A 38 15.56 5.71 -1.08
N CYS A 39 16.02 5.57 -2.33
CA CYS A 39 15.78 4.38 -3.14
C CYS A 39 16.67 3.16 -2.81
N CYS A 40 17.97 3.37 -2.56
CA CYS A 40 18.92 2.27 -2.35
C CYS A 40 20.11 2.65 -1.45
N ALA A 41 19.92 3.65 -0.58
CA ALA A 41 20.98 4.21 0.27
C ALA A 41 22.27 4.56 -0.53
N SER A 42 22.09 5.15 -1.71
CA SER A 42 23.17 5.49 -2.65
C SER A 42 24.00 4.26 -3.09
N GLY A 43 23.31 3.18 -3.45
CA GLY A 43 23.92 1.94 -3.95
C GLY A 43 24.42 0.98 -2.86
N LYS A 44 24.25 1.31 -1.58
CA LYS A 44 24.62 0.43 -0.47
C LYS A 44 23.64 -0.73 -0.27
N VAL A 45 22.39 -0.55 -0.70
CA VAL A 45 21.36 -1.59 -0.64
C VAL A 45 21.14 -2.14 -2.04
N GLN A 46 21.39 -3.43 -2.21
CA GLN A 46 21.03 -4.16 -3.42
C GLN A 46 19.62 -4.72 -3.24
N LEU A 47 18.66 -4.21 -4.00
CA LEU A 47 17.30 -4.71 -3.99
C LEU A 47 17.25 -6.05 -4.74
N PRO A 48 16.56 -7.07 -4.22
CA PRO A 48 16.30 -8.29 -4.97
C PRO A 48 15.43 -7.98 -6.20
N VAL A 49 15.49 -8.86 -7.19
CA VAL A 49 14.60 -8.78 -8.36
C VAL A 49 13.16 -8.88 -7.87
N ILE A 50 12.31 -7.96 -8.32
CA ILE A 50 10.88 -8.01 -8.01
C ILE A 50 10.27 -9.12 -8.87
N GLU A 51 9.86 -10.20 -8.21
CA GLU A 51 9.13 -11.28 -8.86
C GLU A 51 7.70 -10.84 -9.22
N THR A 52 7.21 -11.33 -10.35
CA THR A 52 5.81 -11.10 -10.75
C THR A 52 4.88 -11.78 -9.76
N SER A 53 3.83 -11.06 -9.35
CA SER A 53 2.82 -11.61 -8.44
C SER A 53 2.11 -12.82 -9.09
N PRO A 54 1.65 -13.82 -8.32
CA PRO A 54 0.84 -14.90 -8.87
C PRO A 54 -0.55 -14.41 -9.30
N GLU A 55 -1.18 -15.09 -10.26
CA GLU A 55 -2.59 -14.86 -10.61
C GLU A 55 -3.53 -15.37 -9.51
N PRO A 56 -4.67 -14.69 -9.24
CA PRO A 56 -5.24 -13.55 -9.98
C PRO A 56 -4.71 -12.17 -9.57
N MET A 57 -3.81 -12.11 -8.58
CA MET A 57 -3.35 -10.85 -7.99
C MET A 57 -2.60 -9.98 -9.00
N ASN A 58 -1.76 -10.59 -9.83
CA ASN A 58 -1.07 -9.86 -10.89
C ASN A 58 -2.07 -9.23 -11.86
N GLY A 59 -3.06 -9.99 -12.35
CA GLY A 59 -4.10 -9.48 -13.23
C GLY A 59 -4.80 -8.22 -12.71
N LEU A 60 -5.14 -8.22 -11.42
CA LEU A 60 -5.74 -7.09 -10.69
C LEU A 60 -4.82 -5.87 -10.54
N LEU A 61 -3.50 -6.10 -10.43
CA LEU A 61 -2.51 -5.03 -10.23
C LEU A 61 -2.10 -4.34 -11.53
N ILE A 62 -2.08 -5.06 -12.65
CA ILE A 62 -1.63 -4.54 -13.96
C ILE A 62 -2.77 -4.17 -14.92
N ASP A 63 -4.00 -4.07 -14.41
CA ASP A 63 -5.20 -3.66 -15.16
C ASP A 63 -5.55 -4.60 -16.33
N THR A 64 -5.35 -5.91 -16.14
CA THR A 64 -5.70 -6.93 -17.14
C THR A 64 -6.93 -7.75 -16.74
N ASP A 65 -7.26 -7.77 -15.46
CA ASP A 65 -8.49 -8.37 -14.94
C ASP A 65 -9.66 -7.36 -14.99
N PRO A 66 -10.90 -7.76 -15.33
CA PRO A 66 -12.06 -6.87 -15.37
C PRO A 66 -12.33 -6.13 -14.04
N ASP A 67 -11.96 -6.73 -12.90
CA ASP A 67 -12.17 -6.16 -11.57
C ASP A 67 -11.01 -5.26 -11.11
N SER A 68 -9.95 -5.09 -11.92
CA SER A 68 -8.76 -4.30 -11.58
C SER A 68 -9.09 -2.88 -11.11
N ASN A 69 -10.00 -2.19 -11.80
CA ASN A 69 -10.41 -0.83 -11.42
C ASN A 69 -11.08 -0.78 -10.04
N LEU A 70 -11.94 -1.75 -9.73
CA LEU A 70 -12.57 -1.86 -8.42
C LEU A 70 -11.52 -2.17 -7.35
N PHE A 71 -10.64 -3.14 -7.63
CA PHE A 71 -9.55 -3.53 -6.76
C PHE A 71 -8.63 -2.36 -6.42
N LEU A 72 -8.11 -1.65 -7.42
CA LEU A 72 -7.17 -0.54 -7.23
C LEU A 72 -7.82 0.65 -6.51
N LYS A 73 -9.09 0.97 -6.78
CA LYS A 73 -9.82 2.03 -6.07
C LYS A 73 -10.10 1.68 -4.60
N SER A 74 -10.30 0.41 -4.30
CA SER A 74 -10.64 -0.07 -2.96
C SER A 74 -9.51 -0.86 -2.30
N ILE A 75 -8.27 -0.77 -2.80
CA ILE A 75 -7.14 -1.61 -2.38
C ILE A 75 -6.87 -1.51 -0.88
N HIS A 76 -7.07 -0.34 -0.30
CA HIS A 76 -6.94 -0.13 1.14
C HIS A 76 -7.95 -0.98 1.92
N THR A 77 -9.22 -1.01 1.49
CA THR A 77 -10.26 -1.85 2.10
C THR A 77 -9.94 -3.34 1.98
N PHE A 78 -9.48 -3.78 0.80
CA PHE A 78 -9.03 -5.16 0.61
C PHE A 78 -7.88 -5.50 1.57
N ASN A 79 -6.83 -4.67 1.61
CA ASN A 79 -5.69 -4.88 2.49
C ASN A 79 -6.07 -4.86 3.97
N LEU A 80 -7.00 -3.99 4.39
CA LEU A 80 -7.54 -3.98 5.75
C LEU A 80 -8.33 -5.24 6.09
N CYS A 81 -9.07 -5.79 5.12
CA CYS A 81 -9.79 -7.05 5.31
C CYS A 81 -8.82 -8.22 5.54
N PHE A 82 -7.70 -8.24 4.80
CA PHE A 82 -6.62 -9.22 5.02
C PHE A 82 -5.80 -8.95 6.29
N GLN A 83 -5.90 -7.75 6.88
CA GLN A 83 -5.39 -7.44 8.22
C GLN A 83 -6.30 -7.95 9.35
N MET A 84 -7.37 -8.71 9.06
CA MET A 84 -8.00 -9.53 10.10
C MET A 84 -7.03 -10.62 10.56
N THR A 85 -6.12 -10.23 11.44
CA THR A 85 -5.33 -11.09 12.30
C THR A 85 -6.28 -12.08 12.97
N SER A 86 -5.97 -13.37 12.83
CA SER A 86 -6.58 -14.51 13.53
C SER A 86 -7.42 -14.16 14.77
N PHE A 87 -8.60 -14.76 14.88
CA PHE A 87 -9.37 -14.71 16.12
C PHE A 87 -8.56 -15.39 17.25
N GLY A 88 -8.17 -14.62 18.28
CA GLY A 88 -7.60 -15.17 19.49
C GLY A 88 -8.71 -15.79 20.34
N ALA A 89 -8.80 -17.12 20.39
CA ALA A 89 -9.75 -17.81 21.25
C ALA A 89 -9.05 -18.25 22.55
N THR A 90 -9.56 -17.81 23.70
CA THR A 90 -9.06 -18.24 25.03
C THR A 90 -9.55 -19.64 25.41
N GLN A 91 -10.67 -20.08 24.83
CA GLN A 91 -11.24 -21.39 25.14
C GLN A 91 -11.96 -21.95 23.92
N ILE A 92 -11.62 -23.19 23.57
CA ILE A 92 -12.34 -23.98 22.56
C ILE A 92 -13.36 -24.82 23.34
N VAL A 93 -14.64 -24.52 23.18
CA VAL A 93 -15.72 -25.32 23.76
C VAL A 93 -16.11 -26.40 22.75
N ASN A 94 -15.68 -27.63 23.02
CA ASN A 94 -16.16 -28.80 22.27
C ASN A 94 -17.51 -29.20 22.86
N ASN A 95 -18.61 -28.86 22.18
CA ASN A 95 -19.91 -29.47 22.49
C ASN A 95 -19.94 -30.87 21.87
N ASN A 96 -19.29 -31.83 22.54
CA ASN A 96 -19.65 -33.23 22.37
C ASN A 96 -21.00 -33.44 23.07
N ALA A 97 -22.08 -33.22 22.33
CA ALA A 97 -23.40 -33.68 22.71
C ALA A 97 -23.34 -35.22 22.86
N THR A 98 -22.97 -35.70 24.03
CA THR A 98 -23.29 -37.05 24.46
C THR A 98 -24.78 -37.04 24.76
N ASN A 99 -25.56 -37.43 23.76
CA ASN A 99 -26.95 -37.84 23.98
C ASN A 99 -26.91 -39.03 24.94
N GLY A 100 -27.33 -38.81 26.18
CA GLY A 100 -27.67 -39.82 27.17
C GLY A 100 -29.11 -39.62 27.59
#